data_AF-A0A2D5TI41-F1
#
_entry.id   AF-A0A2D5TI41-F1
#
_cell.length_a   1.000
_cell.length_b   1.000
_cell.length_c   1.000
_cell.angle_alpha   90.00
_cell.angle_beta   90.00
_cell.angle_gamma   90.00
#
_symmetry.space_group_name_H-M   'P 1'
#
loop_
_entity.id
_entity.type
_entity.pdbx_description
1 polymer ?
#
loop_
_entity_poly.entity_id
_entity_poly.type
_entity_poly.pdbx_seq_one_letter_code
_entity_poly.pdbx_strand_id
1 'polypeptide(L)' 'MITWSTRGIGLAIAKAFSNEGAFISLNGRDQQVVEETQKDIPNSISAAGDVSKVSGCKKAVQSV' A
#
# COMPACT_ATOMS: atom_id res chain seq x y z
N MET A 1 -4.41 -1.13 5.96
CA MET A 1 -4.18 -0.71 4.56
C MET A 1 -4.12 0.79 4.50
N ILE A 2 -3.15 1.36 3.76
CA ILE A 2 -2.98 2.81 3.57
C ILE A 2 -3.11 3.08 2.07
N THR A 3 -4.06 3.93 1.69
CA THR A 3 -4.25 4.33 0.28
C THR A 3 -3.23 5.38 -0.12
N TRP A 4 -2.85 5.39 -1.40
CA TRP A 4 -1.86 6.32 -1.95
C TRP A 4 -0.51 6.31 -1.23
N SER A 5 -0.07 5.12 -0.84
CA SER A 5 1.09 4.91 0.05
C SER A 5 2.43 4.80 -0.67
N THR A 6 2.49 5.14 -1.97
CA THR A 6 3.74 5.07 -2.77
C THR A 6 4.55 6.35 -2.75
N ARG A 7 4.02 7.45 -2.19
CA ARG A 7 4.73 8.73 -2.03
C ARG A 7 4.08 9.65 -1.00
N GLY A 8 4.78 10.74 -0.67
CA GLY A 8 4.24 11.84 0.15
C GLY A 8 3.74 11.37 1.51
N ILE A 9 2.59 11.91 1.94
CA ILE A 9 2.01 11.65 3.27
C ILE A 9 1.68 10.16 3.44
N GLY A 10 1.10 9.50 2.43
CA GLY A 10 0.75 8.08 2.53
C GLY A 10 1.97 7.19 2.76
N LEU A 11 3.10 7.50 2.09
CA LEU A 11 4.36 6.79 2.30
C LEU A 11 4.95 7.05 3.70
N ALA A 12 4.90 8.30 4.17
CA ALA A 12 5.38 8.64 5.51
C ALA A 12 4.59 7.90 6.60
N ILE A 13 3.25 7.84 6.44
CA ILE A 13 2.37 7.07 7.33
C ILE A 13 2.73 5.57 7.27
N ALA A 14 2.90 5.01 6.08
CA ALA A 14 3.27 3.60 5.93
C ALA A 14 4.57 3.25 6.65
N LYS A 15 5.61 4.06 6.48
CA LYS A 15 6.89 3.89 7.18
C LYS A 15 6.72 4.00 8.70
N ALA A 16 5.96 4.98 9.18
CA ALA A 16 5.72 5.14 10.62
C ALA A 16 5.02 3.91 11.22
N PHE A 17 3.92 3.44 10.62
CA PHE A 17 3.21 2.27 11.12
C PHE A 17 4.03 0.98 11.04
N SER A 18 4.78 0.78 9.96
CA SER A 18 5.70 -0.36 9.82
C SER A 18 6.78 -0.36 10.90
N ASN A 19 7.36 0.81 11.21
CA ASN A 19 8.36 0.97 12.27
C ASN A 19 7.79 0.67 13.67
N GLU A 20 6.50 0.93 13.90
CA GLU A 20 5.78 0.54 15.12
C GLU A 20 5.40 -0.96 15.14
N GLY A 21 5.84 -1.74 14.14
CA GLY A 21 5.62 -3.19 14.06
C GLY A 21 4.28 -3.60 13.43
N ALA A 22 3.52 -2.66 12.86
CA ALA A 22 2.28 -3.02 12.18
C ALA A 22 2.55 -3.78 10.89
N PHE A 23 1.74 -4.81 10.61
CA PHE A 23 1.67 -5.42 9.28
C PHE A 23 0.77 -4.55 8.39
N ILE A 24 1.33 -3.98 7.34
CA ILE A 24 0.63 -2.96 6.54
C ILE A 24 0.46 -3.35 5.07
N SER A 25 -0.65 -2.92 4.51
CA SER A 25 -0.93 -3.07 3.09
C SER A 25 -0.78 -1.73 2.38
N LEU A 26 0.02 -1.73 1.31
CA LEU A 26 0.36 -0.56 0.50
C LEU A 26 -0.52 -0.52 -0.74
N ASN A 27 -1.23 0.59 -0.95
CA ASN A 27 -2.07 0.76 -2.12
C ASN A 27 -1.58 1.89 -3.03
N GLY A 28 -1.65 1.61 -4.33
CA GLY A 28 -1.42 2.52 -5.43
C GLY A 28 -2.12 2.00 -6.69
N ARG A 29 -2.10 2.79 -7.76
CA ARG A 29 -2.74 2.41 -9.04
C ARG A 29 -1.89 1.45 -9.86
N ASP A 30 -0.57 1.63 -9.81
CA ASP A 30 0.40 0.85 -10.57
C ASP A 30 1.04 -0.23 -9.69
N GLN A 31 0.97 -1.48 -10.12
CA GLN A 31 1.49 -2.63 -9.37
C GLN A 31 3.00 -2.54 -9.16
N GLN A 32 3.76 -2.18 -10.20
CA GLN A 32 5.22 -2.12 -10.14
C GLN A 32 5.68 -1.04 -9.18
N VAL A 33 5.01 0.12 -9.18
CA VAL A 33 5.33 1.21 -8.25
C VAL A 33 5.05 0.82 -6.80
N VAL A 34 3.96 0.08 -6.54
CA VAL A 34 3.65 -0.41 -5.19
C VAL A 34 4.68 -1.44 -4.73
N GLU A 35 5.03 -2.39 -5.58
CA GLU A 35 6.04 -3.41 -5.28
C GLU A 35 7.42 -2.80 -5.07
N GLU A 36 7.80 -1.79 -5.85
CA GLU A 36 9.07 -1.07 -5.64
C GLU A 36 9.07 -0.36 -4.29
N THR A 37 7.97 0.33 -3.94
CA THR A 37 7.83 0.98 -2.64
C THR A 37 7.89 -0.04 -1.49
N GLN A 38 7.30 -1.23 -1.67
CA GLN A 38 7.24 -2.29 -0.66
C GLN A 38 8.64 -2.76 -0.23
N LYS A 39 9.63 -2.74 -1.13
CA LYS A 39 11.00 -3.18 -0.83
C LYS A 39 11.63 -2.40 0.34
N ASP A 40 11.24 -1.14 0.50
CA ASP A 40 11.75 -0.25 1.55
C ASP A 40 10.91 -0.26 2.84
N ILE A 41 9.84 -1.08 2.89
CA ILE A 41 8.88 -1.08 3.99
C ILE A 41 8.74 -2.51 4.55
N PRO A 42 9.40 -2.84 5.67
CA PRO A 42 9.28 -4.15 6.28
C PRO A 42 7.84 -4.41 6.76
N ASN A 43 7.48 -5.70 6.93
CA ASN A 43 6.14 -6.12 7.35
C ASN A 43 5.04 -5.51 6.47
N SER A 44 5.22 -5.52 5.15
CA SER A 44 4.24 -4.97 4.22
C SER A 44 3.89 -5.88 3.04
N ILE A 45 2.72 -5.65 2.46
CA ILE A 45 2.19 -6.35 1.28
C ILE A 45 1.61 -5.37 0.25
N SER A 46 1.81 -5.68 -1.03
CA SER A 46 1.26 -4.93 -2.16
C SER A 46 -0.23 -5.18 -2.32
N ALA A 47 -1.01 -4.11 -2.39
CA ALA A 47 -2.45 -4.12 -2.65
C ALA A 47 -2.82 -3.09 -3.72
N ALA A 48 -2.26 -3.26 -4.92
CA ALA A 48 -2.51 -2.32 -6.02
C ALA A 48 -3.95 -2.41 -6.53
N GLY A 49 -4.57 -1.25 -6.69
CA GLY A 49 -5.94 -1.10 -7.15
C GLY A 49 -6.34 0.37 -7.22
N ASP A 50 -7.06 0.74 -8.28
CA ASP A 50 -7.63 2.07 -8.41
C ASP A 50 -8.86 2.22 -7.50
N VAL A 51 -8.68 2.87 -6.36
CA VAL A 51 -9.74 3.10 -5.36
C VAL A 51 -10.84 4.06 -5.82
N SER A 52 -10.73 4.66 -7.02
CA SER A 52 -11.85 5.38 -7.67
C SER A 52 -12.88 4.43 -8.30
N LYS A 53 -12.57 3.13 -8.37
CA LYS A 53 -13.43 2.08 -8.94
C LYS A 53 -13.76 1.02 -7.89
N VAL A 54 -15.02 0.58 -7.85
CA VAL A 54 -15.45 -0.51 -6.96
C VAL A 54 -14.61 -1.78 -7.16
N SER A 55 -14.29 -2.12 -8.41
CA SER A 55 -13.42 -3.27 -8.73
C SER A 55 -12.00 -3.10 -8.19
N GLY A 56 -11.45 -1.88 -8.23
CA GLY A 56 -10.13 -1.59 -7.68
C GLY A 56 -10.11 -1.65 -6.16
N CYS A 57 -11.17 -1.18 -5.48
CA CYS A 57 -11.34 -1.35 -4.04
C CYS A 57 -11.39 -2.84 -3.65
N LYS A 58 -12.18 -3.65 -4.39
CA LYS A 58 -12.26 -5.10 -4.16
C LYS A 58 -10.90 -5.77 -4.33
N LYS A 59 -10.20 -5.46 -5.42
CA LYS A 59 -8.85 -5.98 -5.69
C LYS A 59 -7.89 -5.65 -4.54
N ALA A 60 -7.85 -4.39 -4.10
CA ALA A 60 -6.97 -3.96 -3.02
C ALA A 60 -7.24 -4.70 -1.69
N VAL A 61 -8.52 -4.86 -1.31
CA VAL A 61 -8.91 -5.56 -0.08
C VAL A 61 -8.71 -7.07 -0.16
N GLN A 62 -8.83 -7.68 -1.34
CA GLN A 62 -8.62 -9.13 -1.51
C GLN A 62 -7.14 -9.52 -1.64
N SER A 63 -6.23 -8.55 -1.73
CA SER A 63 -4.79 -8.79 -1.82
C SER A 63 -4.12 -8.97 -0.45
N VAL A 64 -4.87 -8.85 0.65
CA VAL A 64 -4.41 -8.95 2.04
C VAL A 64 -4.95 -10.18 2.75
#